data_AF-A0AAW8TV49-F1
#
_entry.id   AF-A0AAW8TV49-F1
#
_cell.length_a   1.000
_cell.length_b   1.000
_cell.length_c   1.000
_cell.angle_alpha   90.00
_cell.angle_beta   90.00
_cell.angle_gamma   90.00
#
_symmetry.space_group_name_H-M   'P 1'
#
loop_
_entity.id
_entity.type
_entity.pdbx_description
1 polymer ?
#
loop_
_entity_poly.entity_id
_entity_poly.type
_entity_poly.pdbx_seq_one_letter_code
_entity_poly.pdbx_strand_id
1 'polypeptide(L)'
;MIALFLVFFLFGILAFVTADKPDGLRYKGLAQKTLGKEVIPFVHRLLGILLMLSAAVGSIWYFFFPPFSNKTFFWGYLLSTLLCFLISDGVALLRFKGK
;
A
#
# COMPACT_ATOMS: atom_id res chain seq x y z
N MET A 1 -13.16 13.43 1.61
CA MET A 1 -12.46 12.69 0.54
C MET A 1 -11.02 13.13 0.39
N ILE A 2 -10.74 14.44 0.23
CA ILE A 2 -9.37 14.97 0.21
C ILE A 2 -8.53 14.52 1.41
N ALA A 3 -9.07 14.63 2.62
CA ALA A 3 -8.40 14.18 3.83
C ALA A 3 -8.03 12.68 3.79
N LEU A 4 -8.87 11.84 3.16
CA LEU A 4 -8.60 10.41 3.03
C LEU A 4 -7.37 10.17 2.14
N PHE A 5 -7.28 10.86 0.99
CA PHE A 5 -6.10 10.76 0.10
C PHE A 5 -4.83 11.20 0.80
N LEU A 6 -4.88 12.31 1.54
CA LEU A 6 -3.72 12.84 2.27
C LEU A 6 -3.25 11.85 3.33
N VAL A 7 -4.18 11.27 4.10
CA VAL A 7 -3.85 10.26 5.11
C VAL A 7 -3.17 9.06 4.47
N PHE A 8 -3.70 8.52 3.37
CA PHE A 8 -3.10 7.38 2.69
C PHE A 8 -1.76 7.69 2.03
N PHE A 9 -1.62 8.87 1.43
CA PHE A 9 -0.35 9.32 0.84
C PHE A 9 0.73 9.45 1.93
N LEU A 10 0.39 10.03 3.08
CA LEU A 10 1.29 10.10 4.23
C LEU A 10 1.63 8.72 4.79
N PHE A 11 0.66 7.81 4.88
CA PHE A 11 0.93 6.41 5.26
C PHE A 11 1.85 5.71 4.25
N GLY A 12 1.69 5.97 2.95
CA GLY A 12 2.57 5.45 1.90
C GLY A 12 4.01 5.95 2.04
N ILE A 13 4.19 7.26 2.24
CA ILE A 13 5.51 7.87 2.53
C ILE A 13 6.11 7.27 3.80
N LEU A 14 5.31 7.16 4.86
CA LEU A 14 5.77 6.63 6.13
C LEU A 14 6.21 5.17 5.99
N ALA A 15 5.44 4.32 5.30
CA ALA A 15 5.81 2.94 5.01
C ALA A 15 7.10 2.85 4.17
N PHE A 16 7.28 3.75 3.21
CA PHE A 16 8.49 3.81 2.39
C PHE A 16 9.74 4.24 3.18
N VAL A 17 9.65 5.34 3.94
CA VAL A 17 10.77 5.90 4.72
C VAL A 17 11.16 5.01 5.89
N THR A 18 10.19 4.30 6.47
CA THR A 18 10.43 3.40 7.62
C THR A 18 10.91 2.01 7.20
N ALA A 19 10.90 1.69 5.91
CA ALA A 19 11.25 0.36 5.41
C ALA A 19 12.67 -0.10 5.79
N ASP A 20 13.62 0.84 5.90
CA ASP A 20 15.02 0.56 6.24
C ASP A 20 15.34 0.78 7.72
N LYS A 21 14.37 1.28 8.51
CA LYS A 21 14.60 1.57 9.92
C LYS A 21 14.36 0.33 10.78
N PRO A 22 15.29 -0.04 11.69
CA PRO A 22 15.10 -1.19 12.58
C PRO A 22 13.84 -1.06 13.45
N ASP A 23 13.46 0.17 13.85
CA ASP A 23 12.24 0.47 14.63
C ASP A 23 11.09 1.06 13.80
N GLY A 24 11.13 0.89 12.48
CA GLY A 24 10.07 1.34 11.58
C GLY A 24 8.72 0.64 11.81
N LEU A 25 7.66 1.14 11.17
CA LEU A 25 6.40 0.40 11.04
C LEU A 25 6.73 -0.96 10.47
N ARG A 26 6.61 -2.03 11.27
CA ARG A 26 6.86 -3.41 10.85
C ARG A 26 5.53 -4.07 10.52
N TYR A 27 5.00 -3.80 9.33
CA TYR A 27 3.95 -4.61 8.71
C TYR A 27 4.45 -6.05 8.55
N LYS A 28 4.03 -6.90 9.48
CA LYS A 28 4.32 -8.35 9.44
C LYS A 28 3.31 -9.08 8.56
N GLY A 29 3.33 -8.76 7.27
CA GLY A 29 2.50 -9.40 6.25
C GLY A 29 2.73 -10.91 6.14
N LEU A 30 1.93 -11.55 5.28
CA LEU A 30 2.00 -12.99 4.99
C LEU A 30 3.37 -13.39 4.46
N ALA A 31 4.01 -12.52 3.67
CA ALA A 31 5.35 -12.76 3.14
C ALA A 31 6.41 -12.83 4.26
N GLN A 32 6.35 -11.93 5.25
CA GLN A 32 7.27 -11.98 6.39
C GLN A 32 7.11 -13.27 7.20
N LYS A 33 5.86 -13.68 7.50
CA LYS A 33 5.60 -14.91 8.27
C LYS A 33 6.16 -16.14 7.57
N THR A 34 6.21 -16.12 6.24
CA THR A 34 6.61 -17.27 5.42
C THR A 34 8.10 -17.28 5.10
N LEU A 35 8.74 -16.11 4.94
CA LEU A 35 10.08 -16.00 4.32
C LEU A 35 11.14 -15.26 5.16
N GLY A 36 10.79 -14.60 6.27
CA GLY A 36 11.76 -13.99 7.19
C GLY A 36 11.99 -12.48 7.04
N LYS A 37 13.12 -11.99 7.57
CA LYS A 37 13.39 -10.55 7.80
C LYS A 37 13.84 -9.76 6.57
N GLU A 38 14.58 -10.37 5.66
CA GLU A 38 15.08 -9.68 4.45
C GLU A 38 13.97 -9.25 3.49
N VAL A 39 12.80 -9.89 3.62
CA VAL A 39 11.62 -9.59 2.81
C VAL A 39 10.86 -8.36 3.34
N ILE A 40 11.08 -7.99 4.61
CA ILE A 40 10.37 -6.88 5.28
C ILE A 40 10.64 -5.54 4.58
N PRO A 41 11.89 -5.10 4.33
CA PRO A 41 12.14 -3.80 3.70
C PRO A 41 11.55 -3.73 2.29
N PHE A 42 11.62 -4.83 1.53
CA PHE A 42 11.06 -4.89 0.18
C PHE A 42 9.53 -4.76 0.17
N VAL A 43 8.84 -5.52 1.03
CA VAL A 43 7.37 -5.47 1.16
C VAL A 43 6.91 -4.07 1.57
N HIS A 44 7.64 -3.38 2.44
CA HIS A 44 7.27 -2.04 2.90
C HIS A 44 7.46 -0.98 1.83
N ARG A 45 8.59 -1.03 1.11
CA ARG A 45 8.82 -0.12 -0.03
C ARG A 45 7.78 -0.33 -1.12
N LEU A 46 7.49 -1.58 -1.47
CA LEU A 46 6.51 -1.91 -2.50
C LEU A 46 5.10 -1.50 -2.08
N LEU A 47 4.70 -1.77 -0.84
CA LEU A 47 3.43 -1.33 -0.29
C LEU A 47 3.31 0.21 -0.29
N GLY A 48 4.35 0.92 0.15
CA GLY A 48 4.37 2.38 0.17
C GLY A 48 4.17 2.98 -1.22
N ILE A 49 4.88 2.46 -2.22
CA ILE A 49 4.73 2.88 -3.63
C ILE A 49 3.31 2.63 -4.12
N LEU A 50 2.75 1.45 -3.85
CA LEU A 50 1.39 1.10 -4.28
C LEU A 50 0.32 1.99 -3.64
N LEU A 51 0.45 2.31 -2.36
CA LEU A 51 -0.46 3.22 -1.65
C LEU A 51 -0.37 4.66 -2.18
N MET A 52 0.83 5.16 -2.46
CA MET A 52 1.02 6.48 -3.06
C MET A 52 0.43 6.56 -4.47
N LEU A 53 0.64 5.53 -5.30
CA LEU A 53 0.04 5.42 -6.64
C LEU A 53 -1.49 5.36 -6.57
N SER A 54 -2.03 4.53 -5.68
CA SER A 54 -3.48 4.43 -5.47
C SER A 54 -4.06 5.79 -5.05
N ALA A 55 -3.44 6.49 -4.10
CA ALA A 55 -3.84 7.83 -3.67
C ALA A 55 -3.81 8.85 -4.82
N ALA A 56 -2.76 8.84 -5.65
CA ALA A 56 -2.64 9.73 -6.80
C ALA A 56 -3.71 9.45 -7.87
N VAL A 57 -3.84 8.20 -8.32
CA VAL A 57 -4.78 7.81 -9.37
C VAL A 57 -6.21 8.09 -8.96
N GLY A 58 -6.59 7.71 -7.75
CA GLY A 58 -7.96 7.88 -7.33
C GLY A 58 -8.32 9.31 -6.95
N SER A 59 -7.36 10.16 -6.55
CA SER A 59 -7.61 11.60 -6.45
C SER A 59 -7.89 12.21 -7.83
N ILE A 60 -7.10 11.89 -8.86
CA ILE A 60 -7.38 12.30 -10.25
C ILE A 60 -8.77 11.80 -10.67
N TRP A 61 -9.08 10.53 -10.41
CA TRP A 61 -10.37 9.95 -10.80
C TRP A 61 -11.56 10.66 -10.13
N TYR A 62 -11.44 10.98 -8.83
CA TYR A 62 -12.50 11.66 -8.07
C TYR A 62 -12.80 13.07 -8.58
N PHE A 63 -11.76 13.83 -8.96
CA PHE A 63 -11.92 15.22 -9.40
C PHE A 63 -12.32 15.37 -10.86
N PHE A 64 -11.88 14.47 -11.74
CA PHE A 64 -12.06 14.61 -13.19
C PHE A 64 -13.26 13.83 -13.76
N PHE A 65 -13.85 12.88 -13.02
CA PHE A 65 -14.96 12.04 -13.51
C PHE A 65 -16.17 11.99 -12.55
N PRO A 66 -16.95 13.08 -12.38
CA PRO A 66 -18.23 13.02 -11.67
C PRO A 66 -19.31 12.22 -12.47
N PRO A 67 -20.28 11.55 -11.81
CA PRO A 67 -20.61 11.63 -10.39
C PRO A 67 -20.40 10.29 -9.65
N PHE A 68 -19.27 10.12 -8.97
CA PHE A 68 -19.13 9.03 -7.99
C PHE A 68 -19.73 9.44 -6.65
N SER A 69 -20.68 8.66 -6.13
CA SER A 69 -21.12 8.79 -4.74
C SER A 69 -19.94 8.57 -3.80
N ASN A 70 -19.83 9.41 -2.76
CA ASN A 70 -18.78 9.30 -1.74
C ASN A 70 -18.69 7.88 -1.14
N LYS A 71 -19.82 7.17 -1.04
CA LYS A 71 -19.87 5.80 -0.54
C LYS A 71 -19.16 4.83 -1.49
N THR A 72 -19.50 4.85 -2.78
CA THR A 72 -18.88 3.99 -3.80
C THR A 72 -17.38 4.22 -3.88
N PHE A 73 -16.98 5.49 -3.82
CA PHE A 73 -15.58 5.86 -3.86
C PHE A 73 -14.81 5.36 -2.63
N PHE A 74 -15.38 5.50 -1.43
CA PHE A 74 -14.77 4.97 -0.21
C PHE A 74 -14.54 3.46 -0.27
N TRP A 75 -15.54 2.68 -0.70
CA TRP A 75 -15.40 1.23 -0.83
C TRP A 75 -14.42 0.82 -1.92
N GLY A 76 -14.41 1.51 -3.06
CA GLY A 76 -13.41 1.30 -4.12
C GLY A 76 -11.99 1.58 -3.63
N TYR A 77 -11.80 2.63 -2.82
CA TYR A 77 -10.52 2.94 -2.21
C TYR A 77 -10.07 1.93 -1.17
N LEU A 78 -10.99 1.49 -0.32
CA LEU A 78 -10.73 0.45 0.67
C LEU A 78 -10.29 -0.84 -0.02
N LEU A 79 -10.99 -1.24 -1.09
CA LEU A 79 -10.63 -2.40 -1.89
C LEU A 79 -9.26 -2.24 -2.55
N SER A 80 -8.97 -1.07 -3.15
CA SER A 80 -7.66 -0.78 -3.74
C SER A 80 -6.54 -0.87 -2.70
N THR A 81 -6.76 -0.35 -1.50
CA THR A 81 -5.81 -0.43 -0.39
C THR A 81 -5.52 -1.88 -0.01
N LEU A 82 -6.55 -2.70 0.19
CA LEU A 82 -6.41 -4.12 0.50
C LEU A 82 -5.66 -4.88 -0.61
N LEU A 83 -5.94 -4.55 -1.87
CA LEU A 83 -5.20 -5.11 -3.02
C LEU A 83 -3.73 -4.71 -3.00
N CYS A 84 -3.37 -3.49 -2.60
CA CYS A 84 -1.97 -3.09 -2.47
C CYS A 84 -1.21 -3.95 -1.46
N PHE A 85 -1.84 -4.27 -0.31
CA PHE A 85 -1.29 -5.21 0.68
C PHE A 85 -1.12 -6.62 0.12
N LEU A 86 -2.14 -7.15 -0.55
CA LEU A 86 -2.12 -8.48 -1.16
C LEU A 86 -1.08 -8.59 -2.28
N ILE A 87 -0.96 -7.57 -3.15
CA ILE A 87 0.03 -7.53 -4.23
C ILE A 87 1.44 -7.44 -3.64
N SER A 88 1.65 -6.60 -2.63
CA SER A 88 2.97 -6.47 -2.00
C SER A 88 3.42 -7.80 -1.39
N ASP A 89 2.55 -8.47 -0.63
CA ASP A 89 2.84 -9.78 -0.05
C ASP A 89 2.97 -10.88 -1.13
N GLY A 90 2.14 -10.85 -2.16
CA GLY A 90 2.17 -11.82 -3.26
C GLY A 90 3.44 -11.74 -4.09
N VAL A 91 3.89 -10.54 -4.47
CA VAL A 91 5.14 -10.32 -5.21
C VAL A 91 6.34 -10.76 -4.37
N ALA A 92 6.31 -10.47 -3.07
CA ALA A 92 7.35 -10.92 -2.16
C ALA A 92 7.39 -12.45 -2.03
N LEU A 93 6.25 -13.11 -1.90
CA LEU A 93 6.17 -14.58 -1.91
C LEU A 93 6.72 -15.18 -3.20
N LEU A 94 6.34 -14.65 -4.37
CA LEU A 94 6.83 -15.13 -5.66
C LEU A 94 8.35 -14.92 -5.84
N ARG A 95 8.86 -13.77 -5.40
CA ARG A 95 10.28 -13.42 -5.56
C ARG A 95 11.21 -14.25 -4.68
N PHE A 96 10.77 -14.61 -3.48
CA PHE A 96 11.63 -15.20 -2.46
C PHE A 96 11.31 -16.68 -2.16
N LYS A 97 10.15 -17.23 -2.54
CA LYS A 97 9.87 -18.67 -2.40
C LYS A 97 10.72 -19.55 -3.34
N GLY A 98 11.30 -18.97 -4.40
CA GLY A 98 12.16 -19.67 -5.37
C GLY A 98 13.66 -19.49 -5.16
N LYS A 99 14.08 -18.81 -4.09
CA LYS A 99 15.49 -18.67 -3.67
C LYS A 99 15.70 -19.41 -2.36
#